data_AF-A0A9W8DMJ4-F1
#
_entry.id   AF-A0A9W8DMJ4-F1
#
_cell.length_a   1.000
_cell.length_b   1.000
_cell.length_c   1.000
_cell.angle_alpha   90.00
_cell.angle_beta   90.00
_cell.angle_gamma   90.00
#
_symmetry.space_group_name_H-M   'P 1'
#
loop_
_entity.id
_entity.type
_entity.pdbx_description
1 polymer ?
#
loop_
_entity_poly.entity_id
_entity_poly.type
_entity_poly.pdbx_seq_one_letter_code
_entity_poly.pdbx_strand_id
1 'polypeptide(L)'
;MHYGSFREVCQICNAPVCGIFIRRPPPRCEASGPTLADGSVVFTNPGDFVVSLVCLVVVTYLCCRVKGRLTGVGRKEFSYLYLLYACVLVAQILTVGWTFPNISPWIACIYVALVAATFWCLLYNGFTGYQLIPDGGWISLTILLATAAVLFGIALYVALDTRLGLTPALIPLDGIGGLDSPAIFTLYVTLPLVSIGTYLALQTFLVVRFLAIRRPLRKCPLLPRLLKP
;
A
#
# COMPACT_ATOMS: atom_id res chain seq x y z
N MET A 1 -1.72 -20.42 2.70
CA MET A 1 -2.39 -19.39 1.87
C MET A 1 -2.75 -19.89 0.47
N HIS A 2 -4.04 -20.17 0.26
CA HIS A 2 -4.62 -20.34 -1.07
C HIS A 2 -4.87 -18.96 -1.71
N TYR A 3 -4.78 -18.84 -3.03
CA TYR A 3 -5.02 -17.58 -3.72
C TYR A 3 -6.46 -17.10 -3.46
N GLY A 4 -6.60 -15.82 -3.08
CA GLY A 4 -7.91 -15.24 -2.76
C GLY A 4 -8.35 -15.39 -1.31
N SER A 5 -7.71 -16.24 -0.50
CA SER A 5 -8.17 -16.51 0.88
C SER A 5 -7.51 -15.60 1.92
N PHE A 6 -8.34 -14.92 2.71
CA PHE A 6 -7.90 -14.06 3.83
C PHE A 6 -8.03 -14.73 5.20
N ARG A 7 -8.45 -16.00 5.28
CA ARG A 7 -8.72 -16.68 6.56
C ARG A 7 -7.51 -16.73 7.48
N GLU A 8 -6.35 -17.13 6.97
CA GLU A 8 -5.11 -17.21 7.76
C GLU A 8 -4.65 -15.81 8.20
N VAL A 9 -4.69 -14.83 7.28
CA VAL A 9 -4.25 -13.45 7.56
C VAL A 9 -5.09 -12.84 8.67
N CYS A 10 -6.41 -12.88 8.55
CA CYS A 10 -7.32 -12.29 9.55
C CYS A 10 -7.34 -13.04 10.89
N GLN A 11 -6.90 -14.30 10.93
CA GLN A 11 -6.74 -15.04 12.20
C GLN A 11 -5.46 -14.68 12.95
N ILE A 12 -4.39 -14.34 12.23
CA ILE A 12 -3.06 -14.10 12.80
C ILE A 12 -2.86 -12.62 13.13
N CYS A 13 -3.38 -11.71 12.30
CA CYS A 13 -3.24 -10.27 12.51
C CYS A 13 -4.54 -9.51 12.22
N ASN A 14 -4.78 -8.44 12.99
CA ASN A 14 -5.88 -7.51 12.74
C ASN A 14 -5.42 -6.49 11.68
N ALA A 15 -5.45 -6.89 10.42
CA ALA A 15 -5.14 -6.00 9.30
C ALA A 15 -6.39 -5.19 8.90
N PRO A 16 -6.25 -3.93 8.40
CA PRO A 16 -7.40 -3.12 8.01
C PRO A 16 -8.30 -3.81 6.97
N VAL A 17 -7.72 -4.58 6.05
CA VAL A 17 -8.44 -5.35 5.02
C VAL A 17 -9.48 -6.31 5.61
N CYS A 18 -9.25 -6.84 6.82
CA CYS A 18 -10.19 -7.73 7.50
C CYS A 18 -11.47 -7.01 7.96
N GLY A 19 -11.46 -5.67 8.02
CA GLY A 19 -12.65 -4.85 8.29
C GLY A 19 -13.63 -4.76 7.11
N ILE A 20 -13.22 -5.17 5.91
CA ILE A 20 -14.10 -5.14 4.72
C ILE A 20 -15.13 -6.28 4.78
N PHE A 21 -14.74 -7.43 5.34
CA PHE A 21 -15.57 -8.62 5.40
C PHE A 21 -16.53 -8.56 6.60
N ILE A 22 -17.82 -8.79 6.35
CA ILE A 22 -18.86 -8.74 7.39
C ILE A 22 -18.70 -9.88 8.40
N ARG A 23 -18.40 -11.10 7.92
CA ARG A 23 -18.19 -12.28 8.76
C ARG A 23 -16.71 -12.56 8.86
N ARG A 24 -16.05 -11.97 9.86
CA ARG A 24 -14.63 -12.23 10.15
C ARG A 24 -14.46 -13.12 11.39
N PRO A 25 -13.59 -14.14 11.36
CA PRO A 25 -13.25 -14.86 12.58
C PRO A 25 -12.56 -13.91 13.57
N PRO A 26 -12.79 -14.06 14.88
CA PRO A 26 -12.03 -13.30 15.87
C PRO A 26 -10.53 -13.63 15.73
N PRO A 27 -9.63 -12.64 15.83
CA PRO A 27 -8.19 -12.89 15.81
C PRO A 27 -7.78 -13.73 17.02
N ARG A 28 -6.78 -14.61 16.84
CA ARG A 28 -6.35 -15.56 17.90
C ARG A 28 -5.65 -14.88 19.07
N CYS A 29 -5.07 -13.70 18.85
CA CYS A 29 -4.42 -12.88 19.87
C CYS A 29 -4.81 -11.42 19.62
N GLU A 30 -5.79 -10.91 20.38
CA GLU A 30 -6.18 -9.50 20.33
C GLU A 30 -5.72 -8.78 21.60
N ALA A 31 -4.77 -7.86 21.45
CA ALA A 31 -4.38 -6.96 22.53
C ALA A 31 -5.28 -5.72 22.48
N SER A 32 -6.39 -5.76 23.20
CA SER A 32 -7.34 -4.64 23.30
C SER A 32 -7.07 -3.82 24.57
N GLY A 33 -7.00 -2.51 24.41
CA GLY A 33 -6.87 -1.53 25.48
C GLY A 33 -8.22 -1.11 26.08
N PRO A 34 -8.22 -0.09 26.96
CA PRO A 34 -9.44 0.39 27.59
C PRO A 34 -10.40 0.97 26.54
N THR A 35 -11.69 0.69 26.70
CA THR A 35 -12.75 1.29 25.88
C THR A 35 -13.01 2.72 26.35
N LEU A 36 -12.93 3.69 25.44
CA LEU A 36 -13.28 5.07 25.73
C LEU A 36 -14.70 5.39 25.21
N ALA A 37 -15.37 6.35 25.86
CA ALA A 37 -16.72 6.83 25.51
C ALA A 37 -17.77 5.71 25.46
N ASP A 38 -18.08 5.10 26.62
CA ASP A 38 -19.15 4.10 26.79
C ASP A 38 -19.11 2.92 25.81
N GLY A 39 -17.90 2.44 25.47
CA GLY A 39 -17.71 1.28 24.59
C GLY A 39 -17.76 1.57 23.09
N SER A 40 -17.90 2.85 22.68
CA SER A 40 -18.00 3.23 21.27
C SER A 40 -16.66 3.23 20.51
N VAL A 41 -15.54 3.39 21.22
CA VAL A 41 -14.20 3.39 20.62
C VAL A 41 -13.30 2.43 21.39
N VAL A 42 -12.75 1.47 20.66
CA VAL A 42 -11.83 0.47 21.22
C VAL A 42 -10.43 0.77 20.73
N PHE A 43 -9.49 0.91 21.68
CA PHE A 43 -8.08 1.01 21.35
C PHE A 43 -7.54 -0.39 21.10
N THR A 44 -7.28 -0.73 19.85
CA THR A 44 -6.88 -2.09 19.45
C THR A 44 -5.43 -2.08 19.00
N ASN A 45 -4.63 -3.06 19.42
CA ASN A 45 -3.23 -3.23 19.01
C ASN A 45 -2.34 -1.97 19.18
N PRO A 46 -1.92 -1.66 20.43
CA PRO A 46 -0.99 -0.54 20.70
C PRO A 46 0.29 -0.57 19.86
N GLY A 47 0.80 -1.77 19.54
CA GLY A 47 2.01 -1.94 18.76
C GLY A 47 1.90 -1.38 17.34
N ASP A 48 0.81 -1.69 16.63
CA ASP A 48 0.59 -1.20 15.26
C ASP A 48 0.38 0.31 15.25
N PHE A 49 -0.32 0.85 16.26
CA PHE A 49 -0.50 2.28 16.44
C PHE A 49 0.83 3.02 16.61
N VAL A 50 1.69 2.58 17.53
CA VAL A 50 2.99 3.23 17.79
C VAL A 50 3.90 3.15 16.56
N VAL A 51 3.98 1.98 15.92
CA VAL A 51 4.80 1.80 14.70
C VAL A 51 4.28 2.70 13.58
N SER A 52 2.97 2.74 13.35
CA SER A 52 2.36 3.58 12.33
C SER A 52 2.60 5.07 12.58
N LEU A 53 2.55 5.51 13.85
CA LEU A 53 2.85 6.89 14.24
C LEU A 53 4.31 7.26 13.96
N VAL A 54 5.26 6.40 14.33
CA VAL A 54 6.69 6.60 14.03
C VAL A 54 6.92 6.63 12.52
N CYS A 55 6.32 5.71 11.77
CA CYS A 55 6.38 5.71 10.31
C CYS A 55 5.83 7.01 9.72
N LEU A 56 4.72 7.54 10.24
CA LEU A 56 4.12 8.78 9.76
C LEU A 56 5.06 9.98 9.96
N VAL A 57 5.72 10.06 11.12
CA VAL A 57 6.74 11.09 11.40
C VAL A 57 7.91 10.97 10.43
N VAL A 58 8.44 9.76 10.23
CA VAL A 58 9.57 9.53 9.31
C VAL A 58 9.20 9.89 7.87
N VAL A 59 8.03 9.46 7.39
CA VAL A 59 7.56 9.74 6.02
C VAL A 59 7.35 11.22 5.80
N THR A 60 6.75 11.91 6.79
CA THR A 60 6.56 13.36 6.74
C THR A 60 7.91 14.09 6.71
N TYR A 61 8.86 13.66 7.54
CA TYR A 61 10.22 14.18 7.54
C TYR A 61 10.91 13.98 6.17
N LEU A 62 10.82 12.79 5.59
CA LEU A 62 11.37 12.50 4.26
C LEU A 62 10.72 13.38 3.18
N CYS A 63 9.40 13.55 3.21
CA CYS A 63 8.67 14.43 2.30
C CYS A 63 9.19 15.88 2.37
N CYS A 64 9.39 16.42 3.58
CA CYS A 64 9.98 17.76 3.78
C CYS A 64 11.41 17.86 3.24
N ARG A 65 12.24 16.83 3.46
CA ARG A 65 13.64 16.79 2.98
C ARG A 65 13.75 16.71 1.46
N VAL A 66 12.83 16.01 0.80
CA VAL A 66 12.76 15.92 -0.67
C VAL A 66 12.46 17.29 -1.28
N LYS A 67 11.53 18.06 -0.69
CA LYS A 67 11.20 19.42 -1.15
C LYS A 67 12.40 20.38 -1.03
N GLY A 68 13.23 20.20 0.00
CA GLY A 68 14.39 21.06 0.27
C GLY A 68 15.62 20.85 -0.64
N ARG A 69 15.65 19.83 -1.51
CA ARG A 69 16.78 19.61 -2.43
C ARG A 69 16.45 20.09 -3.84
N LEU A 70 17.31 20.93 -4.41
CA LEU A 70 17.09 21.63 -5.69
C LEU A 70 17.39 20.78 -6.95
N THR A 71 18.13 19.67 -6.84
CA THR A 71 18.57 18.86 -7.98
C THR A 71 18.38 17.37 -7.72
N GLY A 72 17.38 16.77 -8.36
CA GLY A 72 17.09 15.34 -8.27
C GLY A 72 16.01 14.94 -9.27
N VAL A 73 16.31 13.93 -10.09
CA VAL A 73 15.39 13.29 -11.04
C VAL A 73 14.21 12.69 -10.26
N GLY A 74 12.97 12.92 -10.70
CA GLY A 74 11.76 12.37 -10.07
C GLY A 74 11.33 13.00 -8.74
N ARG A 75 11.88 14.16 -8.33
CA ARG A 75 11.62 14.77 -7.00
C ARG A 75 10.14 14.98 -6.71
N LYS A 76 9.38 15.48 -7.69
CA LYS A 76 7.96 15.83 -7.50
C LYS A 76 7.12 14.56 -7.47
N GLU A 77 7.43 13.59 -8.32
CA GLU A 77 6.81 12.28 -8.45
C GLU A 77 6.97 11.45 -7.16
N PHE A 78 8.19 11.41 -6.59
CA PHE A 78 8.44 10.77 -5.29
C PHE A 78 7.71 11.46 -4.13
N SER A 79 7.52 12.79 -4.20
CA SER A 79 6.74 13.50 -3.16
C SER A 79 5.27 13.04 -3.13
N TYR A 80 4.68 12.70 -4.28
CA TYR A 80 3.31 12.16 -4.33
C TYR A 80 3.23 10.74 -3.75
N LEU A 81 4.24 9.91 -3.99
CA LEU A 81 4.35 8.59 -3.36
C LEU A 81 4.37 8.70 -1.82
N TYR A 82 5.19 9.59 -1.26
CA TYR A 82 5.24 9.79 0.19
C TYR A 82 3.93 10.36 0.75
N LEU A 83 3.25 11.23 -0.01
CA LEU A 83 1.96 11.78 0.40
C LEU A 83 0.88 10.69 0.46
N LEU A 84 0.77 9.85 -0.58
CA LEU A 84 -0.18 8.73 -0.57
C LEU A 84 0.14 7.73 0.55
N TYR A 85 1.42 7.42 0.77
CA TYR A 85 1.82 6.54 1.86
C TYR A 85 1.50 7.14 3.25
N ALA A 86 1.63 8.46 3.42
CA ALA A 86 1.16 9.12 4.65
C ALA A 86 -0.35 8.97 4.83
N CYS A 87 -1.15 9.07 3.76
CA CYS A 87 -2.59 8.81 3.83
C CYS A 87 -2.91 7.35 4.19
N VAL A 88 -2.13 6.38 3.68
CA VAL A 88 -2.25 4.96 4.06
C VAL A 88 -2.03 4.79 5.57
N LEU A 89 -0.99 5.40 6.13
CA LEU A 89 -0.68 5.33 7.56
C LEU A 89 -1.78 5.97 8.43
N VAL A 90 -2.34 7.10 8.00
CA VAL A 90 -3.49 7.71 8.69
C VAL A 90 -4.69 6.77 8.67
N ALA A 91 -5.01 6.16 7.52
CA ALA A 91 -6.10 5.19 7.43
C ALA A 91 -5.85 3.94 8.29
N GLN A 92 -4.59 3.48 8.40
CA GLN A 92 -4.20 2.37 9.28
C GLN A 92 -4.41 2.71 10.76
N ILE A 93 -4.01 3.91 11.19
CA ILE A 93 -4.23 4.39 12.56
C ILE A 93 -5.72 4.44 12.91
N LEU A 94 -6.56 4.91 11.99
CA LEU A 94 -8.02 5.05 12.18
C LEU A 94 -8.82 3.75 12.03
N THR A 95 -8.18 2.65 11.64
CA THR A 95 -8.84 1.34 11.47
C THR A 95 -8.39 0.36 12.53
N VAL A 96 -7.08 0.16 12.65
CA VAL A 96 -6.48 -0.82 13.57
C VAL A 96 -6.16 -0.19 14.91
N GLY A 97 -5.50 0.98 14.93
CA GLY A 97 -5.13 1.64 16.20
C GLY A 97 -6.36 2.10 17.00
N TRP A 98 -7.24 2.85 16.34
CA TRP A 98 -8.52 3.31 16.90
C TRP A 98 -9.66 2.68 16.13
N THR A 99 -10.34 1.69 16.72
CA THR A 99 -11.42 0.98 16.04
C THR A 99 -12.76 1.65 16.32
N PHE A 100 -13.35 2.25 15.28
CA PHE A 100 -14.72 2.78 15.28
C PHE A 100 -15.67 1.77 14.61
N PRO A 101 -16.60 1.12 15.32
CA PRO A 101 -17.41 0.02 14.77
C PRO A 101 -18.16 0.38 13.48
N ASN A 102 -18.74 1.59 13.42
CA ASN A 102 -19.56 2.03 12.28
C ASN A 102 -18.73 2.58 11.10
N ILE A 103 -17.54 3.12 11.37
CA ILE A 103 -16.76 3.93 10.40
C ILE A 103 -15.52 3.17 9.91
N SER A 104 -14.83 2.44 10.80
CA SER A 104 -13.62 1.67 10.48
C SER A 104 -13.75 0.76 9.25
N PRO A 105 -14.86 0.03 9.00
CA PRO A 105 -14.92 -0.82 7.82
C PRO A 105 -15.03 -0.02 6.50
N TRP A 106 -15.44 1.26 6.54
CA TRP A 106 -15.46 2.14 5.35
C TRP A 106 -14.07 2.72 5.09
N ILE A 107 -13.38 3.09 6.17
CA ILE A 107 -11.98 3.50 6.11
C ILE A 107 -11.11 2.33 5.62
N ALA A 108 -11.43 1.09 5.97
CA ALA A 108 -10.76 -0.11 5.45
C ALA A 108 -10.85 -0.23 3.92
N CYS A 109 -12.01 0.08 3.32
CA CYS A 109 -12.15 0.11 1.86
C CYS A 109 -11.25 1.19 1.23
N ILE A 110 -11.21 2.39 1.83
CA ILE A 110 -10.34 3.48 1.40
C ILE A 110 -8.87 3.10 1.56
N TYR A 111 -8.50 2.43 2.65
CA TYR A 111 -7.15 1.96 2.91
C TYR A 111 -6.66 1.02 1.81
N VAL A 112 -7.45 0.02 1.41
CA VAL A 112 -7.06 -0.90 0.32
C VAL A 112 -6.87 -0.15 -1.00
N ALA A 113 -7.73 0.83 -1.29
CA ALA A 113 -7.59 1.67 -2.48
C ALA A 113 -6.34 2.56 -2.44
N LEU A 114 -6.03 3.16 -1.28
CA LEU A 114 -4.82 3.96 -1.08
C LEU A 114 -3.55 3.09 -1.22
N VAL A 115 -3.57 1.86 -0.72
CA VAL A 115 -2.46 0.90 -0.88
C VAL A 115 -2.23 0.62 -2.36
N ALA A 116 -3.27 0.25 -3.11
CA ALA A 116 -3.17 -0.01 -4.54
C ALA A 116 -2.61 1.19 -5.32
N ALA A 117 -3.11 2.40 -5.03
CA ALA A 117 -2.63 3.64 -5.65
C ALA A 117 -1.16 3.95 -5.30
N THR A 118 -0.75 3.70 -4.04
CA THR A 118 0.63 3.91 -3.58
C THR A 118 1.60 3.00 -4.34
N PHE A 119 1.25 1.72 -4.51
CA PHE A 119 2.08 0.77 -5.25
C PHE A 119 2.09 1.02 -6.76
N TRP A 120 1.04 1.61 -7.32
CA TRP A 120 1.07 2.12 -8.69
C TRP A 120 2.05 3.30 -8.83
N CYS A 121 2.00 4.27 -7.91
CA CYS A 121 2.95 5.37 -7.91
C CYS A 121 4.40 4.89 -7.75
N LEU A 122 4.64 3.85 -6.94
CA LEU A 122 5.96 3.22 -6.82
C LEU A 122 6.44 2.68 -8.17
N LEU A 123 5.57 1.97 -8.88
CA LEU A 123 5.85 1.41 -10.20
C LEU A 123 6.13 2.51 -11.23
N TYR A 124 5.30 3.56 -11.28
CA TYR A 124 5.52 4.72 -12.16
C TYR A 124 6.87 5.40 -11.89
N ASN A 125 7.25 5.57 -10.61
CA ASN A 125 8.55 6.11 -10.22
C ASN A 125 9.74 5.25 -10.68
N GLY A 126 9.54 3.95 -10.91
CA GLY A 126 10.56 3.09 -11.53
C GLY A 126 10.80 3.42 -13.01
N PHE A 127 9.74 3.83 -13.73
CA PHE A 127 9.84 4.22 -15.14
C PHE A 127 10.43 5.62 -15.33
N THR A 128 10.11 6.56 -14.45
CA THR A 128 10.66 7.93 -14.53
C THR A 128 12.18 7.96 -14.39
N GLY A 129 12.79 6.95 -13.74
CA GLY A 129 14.25 6.81 -13.68
C GLY A 129 14.93 6.77 -15.06
N TYR A 130 14.24 6.26 -16.09
CA TYR A 130 14.77 6.14 -17.46
C TYR A 130 14.64 7.42 -18.28
N GLN A 131 14.10 8.50 -17.72
CA GLN A 131 13.90 9.78 -18.40
C GLN A 131 13.05 9.66 -19.68
N LEU A 132 12.15 8.67 -19.75
CA LEU A 132 11.25 8.46 -20.89
C LEU A 132 10.30 9.65 -21.10
N ILE A 133 9.94 10.32 -20.01
CA ILE A 133 9.12 11.52 -19.99
C ILE A 133 9.97 12.62 -19.35
N PRO A 134 9.93 13.87 -19.85
CA PRO A 134 10.67 14.98 -19.24
C PRO A 134 10.35 15.11 -17.75
N ASP A 135 11.38 14.92 -16.91
CA ASP A 135 11.28 14.93 -15.46
C ASP A 135 10.66 16.23 -14.93
N GLY A 136 9.71 16.13 -13.98
CA GLY A 136 9.12 17.30 -13.32
C GLY A 136 8.27 18.20 -14.23
N GLY A 137 8.02 17.79 -15.48
CA GLY A 137 7.05 18.43 -16.35
C GLY A 137 5.63 18.28 -15.80
N TRP A 138 4.80 19.29 -16.03
CA TRP A 138 3.38 19.26 -15.62
C TRP A 138 2.66 18.03 -16.20
N ILE A 139 3.03 17.63 -17.41
CA ILE A 139 2.51 16.45 -18.10
C ILE A 139 2.85 15.15 -17.36
N SER A 140 4.08 15.00 -16.87
CA SER A 140 4.47 13.80 -16.08
C SER A 140 3.63 13.69 -14.80
N LEU A 141 3.44 14.81 -14.11
CA LEU A 141 2.68 14.86 -12.87
C LEU A 141 1.19 14.60 -13.07
N THR A 142 0.60 15.14 -14.14
CA THR A 142 -0.81 14.90 -14.44
C THR A 142 -1.05 13.46 -14.85
N ILE A 143 -0.17 12.83 -15.63
CA ILE A 143 -0.28 11.42 -15.99
C ILE A 143 -0.17 10.53 -14.74
N LEU A 144 0.81 10.80 -13.87
CA LEU A 144 0.97 10.09 -12.60
C LEU A 144 -0.31 10.20 -11.76
N LEU A 145 -0.81 11.43 -11.57
CA LEU A 145 -1.97 11.67 -10.72
C LEU A 145 -3.25 11.08 -11.32
N ALA A 146 -3.46 11.21 -12.63
CA ALA A 146 -4.63 10.67 -13.32
C ALA A 146 -4.65 9.14 -13.27
N THR A 147 -3.53 8.48 -13.58
CA THR A 147 -3.47 7.01 -13.56
C THR A 147 -3.59 6.45 -12.14
N ALA A 148 -2.98 7.11 -11.16
CA ALA A 148 -3.14 6.75 -9.75
C ALA A 148 -4.59 6.96 -9.26
N ALA A 149 -5.25 8.05 -9.66
CA ALA A 149 -6.65 8.32 -9.30
C ALA A 149 -7.62 7.31 -9.95
N VAL A 150 -7.38 6.90 -11.19
CA VAL A 150 -8.16 5.85 -11.86
C VAL A 150 -8.02 4.52 -11.10
N LEU A 151 -6.80 4.10 -10.76
CA LEU A 151 -6.59 2.87 -10.00
C LEU A 151 -7.15 2.95 -8.57
N PHE A 152 -7.05 4.11 -7.93
CA PHE A 152 -7.71 4.37 -6.65
C PHE A 152 -9.23 4.17 -6.76
N GLY A 153 -9.86 4.74 -7.79
CA GLY A 153 -11.30 4.62 -8.03
C GLY A 153 -11.72 3.17 -8.30
N ILE A 154 -10.98 2.44 -9.13
CA ILE A 154 -11.24 1.03 -9.41
C ILE A 154 -11.10 0.19 -8.14
N ALA A 155 -10.01 0.38 -7.38
CA ALA A 155 -9.78 -0.39 -6.16
C ALA A 155 -10.81 -0.06 -5.07
N LEU A 156 -11.21 1.20 -4.93
CA LEU A 156 -12.25 1.63 -4.01
C LEU A 156 -13.60 1.02 -4.38
N TYR A 157 -13.96 1.05 -5.66
CA TYR A 157 -15.18 0.42 -6.16
C TYR A 157 -15.20 -1.09 -5.84
N VAL A 158 -14.13 -1.82 -6.14
CA VAL A 158 -14.02 -3.25 -5.85
C VAL A 158 -14.13 -3.53 -4.34
N ALA A 159 -13.49 -2.72 -3.49
CA ALA A 159 -13.55 -2.88 -2.05
C ALA A 159 -14.95 -2.59 -1.48
N LEU A 160 -15.62 -1.54 -1.98
CA LEU A 160 -17.00 -1.22 -1.60
C LEU A 160 -17.98 -2.29 -2.07
N ASP A 161 -17.82 -2.77 -3.30
CA ASP A 161 -18.67 -3.82 -3.87
C ASP A 161 -18.52 -5.13 -3.10
N THR A 162 -17.30 -5.51 -2.74
CA THR A 162 -17.08 -6.71 -1.91
C THR A 162 -17.77 -6.61 -0.54
N ARG A 163 -17.86 -5.40 0.02
CA ARG A 163 -18.50 -5.17 1.31
C ARG A 163 -20.02 -5.11 1.22
N LEU A 164 -20.54 -4.42 0.22
CA LEU A 164 -21.98 -4.19 0.03
C LEU A 164 -22.67 -5.33 -0.73
N GLY A 165 -21.92 -6.12 -1.48
CA GLY A 165 -22.43 -7.21 -2.32
C GLY A 165 -23.30 -6.70 -3.46
N LEU A 166 -22.91 -5.63 -4.17
CA LEU A 166 -23.72 -5.04 -5.24
C LEU A 166 -23.72 -5.92 -6.50
N THR A 167 -22.56 -6.52 -6.83
CA THR A 167 -22.40 -7.34 -8.04
C THR A 167 -22.22 -8.82 -7.71
N PRO A 168 -22.99 -9.74 -8.33
CA PRO A 168 -22.86 -11.19 -8.08
C PRO A 168 -21.49 -11.79 -8.43
N ALA A 169 -20.71 -11.11 -9.28
CA ALA A 169 -19.36 -11.53 -9.65
C ALA A 169 -18.29 -11.25 -8.58
N LEU A 170 -18.54 -10.31 -7.67
CA LEU A 170 -17.61 -9.91 -6.60
C LEU A 170 -18.08 -10.37 -5.21
N ILE A 171 -19.21 -11.08 -5.13
CA ILE A 171 -19.64 -11.75 -3.91
C ILE A 171 -18.57 -12.80 -3.55
N PRO A 172 -18.16 -12.90 -2.28
CA PRO A 172 -17.25 -13.96 -1.84
C PRO A 172 -17.78 -15.33 -2.29
N LEU A 173 -16.93 -16.12 -2.98
CA LEU A 173 -17.32 -17.31 -3.74
C LEU A 173 -18.06 -18.38 -2.91
N ASP A 174 -17.94 -18.34 -1.59
CA ASP A 174 -18.53 -19.32 -0.69
C ASP A 174 -20.06 -19.19 -0.54
N GLY A 175 -20.71 -18.15 -1.09
CA GLY A 175 -22.17 -17.95 -1.01
C GLY A 175 -22.71 -17.69 0.42
N ILE A 176 -21.84 -17.74 1.43
CA ILE A 176 -22.15 -17.60 2.86
C ILE A 176 -21.44 -16.34 3.45
N GLY A 177 -20.83 -15.51 2.61
CA GLY A 177 -20.04 -14.34 3.04
C GLY A 177 -18.66 -14.71 3.56
N GLY A 178 -17.93 -15.54 2.79
CA GLY A 178 -16.58 -16.01 3.13
C GLY A 178 -15.49 -14.93 3.09
N LEU A 179 -14.31 -15.27 3.61
CA LEU A 179 -13.09 -14.44 3.58
C LEU A 179 -12.32 -14.59 2.24
N ASP A 180 -12.96 -15.19 1.25
CA ASP A 180 -12.32 -15.53 -0.01
C ASP A 180 -12.78 -14.54 -1.08
N SER A 181 -11.89 -13.58 -1.41
CA SER A 181 -12.11 -12.57 -2.44
C SER A 181 -10.86 -12.46 -3.33
N PRO A 182 -10.86 -13.09 -4.52
CA PRO A 182 -9.71 -13.04 -5.43
C PRO A 182 -9.45 -11.61 -5.93
N ALA A 183 -10.48 -10.78 -6.05
CA ALA A 183 -10.37 -9.40 -6.48
C ALA A 183 -9.59 -8.54 -5.47
N ILE A 184 -9.99 -8.55 -4.20
CA ILE A 184 -9.26 -7.84 -3.14
C ILE A 184 -7.85 -8.40 -2.98
N PHE A 185 -7.68 -9.72 -3.06
CA PHE A 185 -6.36 -10.35 -2.97
C PHE A 185 -5.41 -9.85 -4.07
N THR A 186 -5.91 -9.69 -5.29
CA THR A 186 -5.12 -9.15 -6.39
C THR A 186 -4.70 -7.70 -6.13
N LEU A 187 -5.62 -6.86 -5.67
CA LEU A 187 -5.33 -5.43 -5.43
C LEU A 187 -4.43 -5.19 -4.22
N TYR A 188 -4.59 -5.98 -3.15
CA TYR A 188 -3.92 -5.76 -1.87
C TYR A 188 -2.61 -6.56 -1.72
N VAL A 189 -2.49 -7.72 -2.37
CA VAL A 189 -1.31 -8.59 -2.24
C VAL A 189 -0.55 -8.67 -3.56
N THR A 190 -1.20 -9.11 -4.64
CA THR A 190 -0.52 -9.40 -5.91
C THR A 190 0.03 -8.14 -6.56
N LEU A 191 -0.78 -7.08 -6.70
CA LEU A 191 -0.37 -5.83 -7.32
C LEU A 191 0.82 -5.18 -6.57
N PRO A 192 0.78 -5.04 -5.24
CA PRO A 192 1.94 -4.57 -4.47
C PRO A 192 3.20 -5.41 -4.69
N LEU A 193 3.08 -6.75 -4.66
CA LEU A 193 4.22 -7.64 -4.84
C LEU A 193 4.86 -7.48 -6.22
N VAL A 194 4.04 -7.44 -7.28
CA VAL A 194 4.48 -7.22 -8.66
C VAL A 194 5.09 -5.83 -8.83
N SER A 195 4.50 -4.79 -8.23
CA SER A 195 5.03 -3.43 -8.27
C SER A 195 6.41 -3.32 -7.63
N ILE A 196 6.60 -3.92 -6.45
CA ILE A 196 7.91 -3.94 -5.78
C ILE A 196 8.94 -4.68 -6.65
N GLY A 197 8.61 -5.88 -7.12
CA GLY A 197 9.51 -6.68 -7.94
C GLY A 197 9.92 -5.96 -9.22
N THR A 198 8.95 -5.35 -9.91
CA THR A 198 9.19 -4.57 -11.14
C THR A 198 10.03 -3.32 -10.86
N TYR A 199 9.71 -2.56 -9.82
CA TYR A 199 10.48 -1.38 -9.41
C TYR A 199 11.94 -1.74 -9.10
N LEU A 200 12.17 -2.81 -8.33
CA LEU A 200 13.53 -3.28 -7.99
C LEU A 200 14.29 -3.76 -9.23
N ALA A 201 13.64 -4.49 -10.13
CA ALA A 201 14.24 -4.94 -11.39
C ALA A 201 14.66 -3.75 -12.28
N LEU A 202 13.75 -2.79 -12.47
CA LEU A 202 14.00 -1.57 -13.23
C LEU A 202 15.14 -0.74 -12.62
N GLN A 203 15.14 -0.52 -11.31
CA GLN A 203 16.19 0.26 -10.66
C GLN A 203 17.56 -0.46 -10.73
N THR A 204 17.57 -1.78 -10.59
CA THR A 204 18.80 -2.57 -10.70
C THR A 204 19.37 -2.50 -12.11
N PHE A 205 18.53 -2.66 -13.14
CA PHE A 205 18.95 -2.56 -14.54
C PHE A 205 19.53 -1.17 -14.85
N LEU A 206 18.86 -0.12 -14.39
CA LEU A 206 19.32 1.26 -14.57
C LEU A 206 20.72 1.48 -14.00
N VAL A 207 20.97 1.02 -12.77
CA VAL A 207 22.28 1.19 -12.12
C VAL A 207 23.36 0.34 -12.79
N VAL A 208 23.06 -0.87 -13.23
CA VAL A 208 24.04 -1.76 -13.88
C VAL A 208 24.42 -1.25 -15.28
N ARG A 209 23.47 -0.75 -16.06
CA ARG A 209 23.66 -0.40 -17.47
C ARG A 209 24.04 1.06 -17.71
N PHE A 210 23.41 2.01 -17.01
CA PHE A 210 23.54 3.43 -17.34
C PHE A 210 24.53 4.18 -16.45
N LEU A 211 24.76 3.72 -15.21
CA LEU A 211 25.66 4.41 -14.28
C LEU A 211 27.08 3.81 -14.33
N ALA A 212 28.05 4.61 -14.82
CA ALA A 212 29.48 4.25 -14.85
C ALA A 212 30.09 4.08 -13.44
N ILE A 213 29.48 4.68 -12.40
CA ILE A 213 29.94 4.61 -11.01
C ILE A 213 29.16 3.52 -10.26
N ARG A 214 29.70 2.30 -10.24
CA ARG A 214 29.10 1.10 -9.60
C ARG A 214 29.21 1.05 -8.06
N ARG A 215 29.49 2.19 -7.40
CA ARG A 215 29.70 2.26 -5.94
C ARG A 215 28.53 1.70 -5.08
N PRO A 216 27.23 1.83 -5.43
CA PRO A 216 26.17 1.27 -4.59
C PRO A 216 25.98 -0.26 -4.73
N LEU A 217 26.38 -0.87 -5.84
CA LEU A 217 26.18 -2.31 -6.10
C LEU A 217 27.31 -3.21 -5.58
N ARG A 218 28.51 -2.66 -5.31
CA ARG A 218 29.67 -3.41 -4.80
C ARG A 218 29.47 -4.02 -3.40
N LYS A 219 28.45 -3.59 -2.65
CA LYS A 219 28.14 -4.11 -1.32
C LYS A 219 27.17 -5.31 -1.34
N CYS A 220 26.67 -5.72 -2.51
CA CYS A 220 25.77 -6.88 -2.62
C CYS A 220 26.58 -8.16 -2.93
N PRO A 221 26.57 -9.18 -2.05
CA PRO A 221 27.39 -10.39 -2.21
C PRO A 221 26.94 -11.32 -3.35
N LEU A 222 25.77 -11.08 -3.96
CA LEU A 222 25.22 -11.90 -5.05
C LEU A 222 25.70 -11.51 -6.46
N LEU A 223 26.39 -10.36 -6.60
CA LEU A 223 26.68 -9.77 -7.90
C LEU A 223 27.89 -10.34 -8.70
N PRO A 224 28.92 -11.01 -8.14
CA PRO A 224 30.08 -11.38 -8.94
C PRO A 224 29.81 -12.51 -9.96
N ARG A 225 28.65 -13.19 -9.91
CA ARG A 225 28.30 -14.26 -10.86
C ARG A 225 27.59 -13.79 -12.14
N LEU A 226 26.99 -12.59 -12.16
CA LEU A 226 26.26 -12.06 -13.33
C LEU A 226 27.12 -11.17 -14.25
N LEU A 227 28.40 -11.00 -13.93
CA LEU A 227 29.32 -10.10 -14.62
C LEU A 227 30.50 -10.81 -15.29
N LYS A 228 30.44 -12.14 -15.49
CA LYS A 228 31.37 -12.79 -16.41
C LYS A 228 30.86 -12.60 -17.84
N PRO A 229 31.66 -12.02 -18.75
CA PRO A 229 31.37 -12.02 -20.18
C PRO A 229 31.36 -13.43 -20.75
#